data_AF-A0A928M7D1-F1
#
_entry.id   AF-A0A928M7D1-F1
#
_cell.length_a   1.000
_cell.length_b   1.000
_cell.length_c   1.000
_cell.angle_alpha   90.00
_cell.angle_beta   90.00
_cell.angle_gamma   90.00
#
_symmetry.space_group_name_H-M   'P 1'
#
loop_
_entity.id
_entity.type
_entity.pdbx_description
1 polymer ?
#
loop_
_entity_poly.entity_id
_entity_poly.type
_entity_poly.pdbx_seq_one_letter_code
_entity_poly.pdbx_strand_id
1 'polypeptide(L)'
;MSENNDILMYKGRPLMRKDNLVYYGSMADEYIVMLQVLETKQMNDLSLATKVSVQLQRTDPNCKARDRVVKKSEKEGFYTALDVGCVWLERALNTK
;
A
#
# COMPACT_ATOMS: atom_id res chain seq x y z
N MET A 1 21.32 19.61 3.88
CA MET A 1 21.00 18.54 4.84
C MET A 1 20.45 17.38 4.03
N SER A 2 21.12 16.24 4.04
CA SER A 2 20.91 15.17 3.06
C SER A 2 19.63 14.40 3.36
N GLU A 3 18.51 14.80 2.75
CA GLU A 3 17.34 13.93 2.62
C GLU A 3 17.68 12.84 1.61
N ASN A 4 18.39 11.79 2.08
CA ASN A 4 18.41 10.52 1.36
C ASN A 4 16.99 9.95 1.43
N ASN A 5 16.12 10.46 0.57
CA ASN A 5 14.82 9.90 0.27
C ASN A 5 15.06 8.68 -0.64
N ASP A 6 15.85 7.72 -0.15
CA ASP A 6 16.06 6.43 -0.81
C ASP A 6 14.69 5.77 -0.88
N ILE A 7 14.08 5.88 -2.06
CA ILE A 7 12.80 5.27 -2.36
C ILE A 7 12.96 3.78 -2.10
N LEU A 8 12.37 3.31 -1.01
CA LEU A 8 12.41 1.90 -0.67
C LEU A 8 11.73 1.14 -1.82
N MET A 9 12.42 0.17 -2.42
CA MET A 9 11.85 -0.63 -3.50
C MET A 9 11.48 -2.01 -2.97
N TYR A 10 10.29 -2.49 -3.31
CA TYR A 10 9.83 -3.85 -3.04
C TYR A 10 9.37 -4.48 -4.35
N LYS A 11 9.91 -5.66 -4.68
CA LYS A 11 9.63 -6.38 -5.95
C LYS A 11 9.70 -5.49 -7.20
N GLY A 12 10.66 -4.57 -7.24
CA GLY A 12 10.87 -3.65 -8.37
C GLY A 12 9.90 -2.46 -8.44
N ARG A 13 9.11 -2.22 -7.39
CA ARG A 13 8.17 -1.09 -7.31
C ARG A 13 8.47 -0.20 -6.09
N PRO A 14 8.22 1.11 -6.19
CA PRO A 14 8.43 2.02 -5.06
C PRO A 14 7.44 1.73 -3.94
N LEU A 15 7.96 1.79 -2.71
CA LEU A 15 7.27 1.57 -1.46
C LEU A 15 7.57 2.79 -0.58
N MET A 16 6.55 3.59 -0.28
CA MET A 16 6.69 4.80 0.50
C MET A 16 5.89 4.65 1.78
N ARG A 17 6.51 4.96 2.92
CA ARG A 17 5.82 4.96 4.22
C ARG A 17 5.66 6.38 4.72
N LYS A 18 4.44 6.71 5.12
CA LYS A 18 4.08 7.92 5.85
C LYS A 18 3.31 7.53 7.11
N ASP A 19 4.00 7.49 8.25
CA ASP A 19 3.44 7.09 9.54
C ASP A 19 2.82 5.67 9.51
N ASN A 20 1.49 5.60 9.66
CA ASN A 20 0.67 4.37 9.61
C ASN A 20 0.16 4.04 8.20
N LEU A 21 0.49 4.86 7.21
CA LEU A 21 0.13 4.66 5.82
C LEU A 21 1.35 4.20 5.02
N VAL A 22 1.18 3.18 4.20
CA VAL A 22 2.19 2.69 3.28
C VAL A 22 1.61 2.65 1.88
N TYR A 23 2.24 3.34 0.95
CA TYR A 23 1.89 3.35 -0.46
C TYR A 23 2.83 2.43 -1.22
N TYR A 24 2.27 1.54 -2.03
CA TYR A 24 3.00 0.61 -2.88
C TYR A 24 2.56 0.80 -4.34
N GLY A 25 3.53 1.03 -5.23
CA GLY A 25 3.31 1.30 -6.64
C GLY A 25 3.68 2.72 -7.05
N SER A 26 3.80 2.94 -8.36
CA SER A 26 4.18 4.23 -8.92
C SER A 26 2.94 5.10 -9.14
N MET A 27 3.03 6.40 -8.84
CA MET A 27 1.98 7.37 -9.22
C MET A 27 1.86 7.57 -10.74
N ALA A 28 2.85 7.09 -11.51
CA ALA A 28 2.79 7.08 -12.97
C ALA A 28 1.95 5.91 -13.53
N ASP A 29 1.67 4.89 -12.71
CA ASP A 29 0.82 3.75 -13.08
C ASP A 29 -0.67 4.11 -12.87
N GLU A 30 -1.60 3.44 -13.55
CA GLU A 30 -3.05 3.68 -13.40
C GLU A 30 -3.61 3.28 -12.03
N TYR A 31 -2.88 2.42 -11.30
CA TYR A 31 -3.28 1.89 -10.01
C TYR A 31 -2.13 1.96 -9.01
N ILE A 32 -2.46 2.19 -7.74
CA ILE A 32 -1.56 2.10 -6.58
C ILE A 32 -2.25 1.33 -5.45
N VAL A 33 -1.46 0.80 -4.53
CA VAL A 33 -1.97 0.17 -3.31
C VAL A 33 -1.66 1.06 -2.11
N MET A 34 -2.66 1.29 -1.29
CA MET A 34 -2.54 1.96 -0.01
C MET A 34 -2.82 0.95 1.11
N LEU A 35 -1.84 0.75 1.98
CA LEU A 35 -1.96 0.00 3.21
C LEU A 35 -2.09 0.98 4.39
N GLN A 36 -3.08 0.77 5.24
CA GLN A 36 -3.29 1.55 6.45
C GLN A 36 -3.23 0.63 7.66
N VAL A 37 -2.30 0.87 8.55
CA VAL A 37 -2.23 0.17 9.83
C VAL A 37 -3.35 0.70 10.73
N LEU A 38 -4.30 -0.17 11.06
CA LEU A 38 -5.45 0.14 11.92
C LEU A 38 -5.14 -0.17 13.37
N GLU A 39 -4.42 -1.27 13.61
CA GLU A 39 -4.10 -1.74 14.95
C GLU A 39 -2.65 -2.21 15.02
N THR A 40 -1.96 -1.77 16.06
CA THR A 40 -0.60 -2.19 16.38
C THR A 40 -0.56 -2.77 17.78
N LYS A 41 0.11 -3.91 17.93
CA LYS A 41 0.39 -4.53 19.22
C LYS A 41 1.89 -4.41 19.50
N GLN A 42 2.24 -3.94 20.69
CA GLN A 42 3.62 -4.03 21.17
C GLN A 42 3.89 -5.47 21.56
N MET A 43 4.88 -6.07 20.90
CA MET A 43 5.42 -7.37 21.26
C MET A 43 6.92 -7.16 21.49
N ASN A 44 7.32 -7.24 22.75
CA ASN A 44 8.65 -6.86 23.22
C ASN A 44 8.95 -5.39 22.87
N ASP A 45 10.04 -5.12 22.14
CA ASP A 45 10.47 -3.79 21.71
C ASP A 45 9.96 -3.39 20.32
N LEU A 46 9.12 -4.22 19.69
CA LEU A 46 8.64 -4.02 18.31
C LEU A 46 7.12 -3.80 18.28
N SER A 47 6.70 -2.70 17.65
CA SER A 47 5.30 -2.42 17.35
C SER A 47 4.88 -3.19 16.09
N LEU A 48 4.19 -4.32 16.27
CA LEU A 48 3.70 -5.16 15.18
C LEU A 48 2.30 -4.72 14.76
N ALA A 49 2.10 -4.51 13.47
CA ALA A 49 0.77 -4.24 12.92
C ALA A 49 -0.08 -5.52 12.91
N THR A 50 -1.06 -5.60 13.80
CA THR A 50 -1.98 -6.73 13.93
C THR A 50 -3.06 -6.67 12.86
N LYS A 51 -3.56 -5.46 12.56
CA LYS A 51 -4.65 -5.25 11.60
C LYS A 51 -4.29 -4.16 10.61
N VAL A 52 -4.35 -4.50 9.32
CA VAL A 52 -3.99 -3.60 8.22
C VAL A 52 -5.10 -3.60 7.18
N SER A 53 -5.59 -2.42 6.82
CA SER A 53 -6.49 -2.21 5.69
C SER A 53 -5.67 -2.07 4.41
N VAL A 54 -6.02 -2.83 3.38
CA VAL A 54 -5.40 -2.77 2.04
C VAL A 54 -6.43 -2.23 1.07
N GLN A 55 -6.05 -1.21 0.31
CA GLN A 55 -6.89 -0.58 -0.68
C GLN A 55 -6.16 -0.51 -2.02
N LEU A 56 -6.79 -1.02 -3.08
CA LEU A 56 -6.37 -0.76 -4.46
C LEU A 56 -7.05 0.51 -4.92
N GLN A 57 -6.25 1.52 -5.27
CA GLN A 57 -6.74 2.82 -5.70
C GLN A 57 -6.33 3.13 -7.14
N ARG A 58 -7.19 3.85 -7.86
CA ARG A 58 -6.85 4.46 -9.15
C ARG A 58 -6.12 5.77 -8.92
N THR A 59 -5.11 6.04 -9.73
CA THR A 59 -4.33 7.29 -9.70
C THR A 59 -4.96 8.41 -10.52
N ASP A 60 -5.98 8.08 -11.33
CA ASP A 60 -6.67 9.04 -12.21
C ASP A 60 -7.22 10.25 -11.42
N PRO A 61 -6.73 11.48 -11.69
CA PRO A 61 -7.14 12.67 -10.98
C PRO A 61 -8.61 13.04 -11.23
N ASN A 62 -9.21 12.59 -12.34
CA ASN A 62 -10.61 12.84 -12.68
C ASN A 62 -11.56 11.79 -12.08
N CYS A 63 -11.06 10.72 -11.47
CA CYS A 63 -11.91 9.75 -10.80
C CYS A 63 -12.58 10.37 -9.56
N LYS A 64 -13.92 10.26 -9.50
CA LYS A 64 -14.71 10.64 -8.32
C LYS A 64 -14.18 9.89 -7.09
N ALA A 65 -14.16 10.55 -5.94
CA ALA A 65 -13.61 10.00 -4.70
C ALA A 65 -14.17 8.60 -4.33
N ARG A 66 -15.39 8.28 -4.75
CA ARG A 66 -16.02 6.97 -4.55
C ARG A 66 -15.47 5.87 -5.46
N ASP A 67 -15.13 6.21 -6.71
CA ASP A 67 -14.62 5.26 -7.71
C ASP A 67 -13.09 5.12 -7.66
N ARG A 68 -12.44 5.96 -6.84
CA ARG A 68 -11.00 5.92 -6.61
C ARG A 68 -10.57 4.62 -5.95
N VAL A 69 -11.36 4.06 -5.03
CA VAL A 69 -11.06 2.79 -4.36
C VAL A 69 -11.77 1.66 -5.10
N VAL A 70 -10.99 0.83 -5.80
CA VAL A 70 -11.52 -0.29 -6.60
C VAL A 70 -11.77 -1.52 -5.75
N LYS A 71 -10.85 -1.81 -4.84
CA LYS A 71 -10.94 -2.92 -3.89
C LYS A 71 -10.42 -2.50 -2.54
N LYS A 72 -11.06 -3.01 -1.49
CA LYS A 72 -10.60 -2.89 -0.11
C LYS A 72 -10.72 -4.23 0.60
N SER A 73 -9.77 -4.54 1.47
CA SER A 73 -9.84 -5.70 2.36
C SER A 73 -9.04 -5.41 3.62
N GLU A 74 -9.43 -6.02 4.73
CA GLU A 74 -8.67 -5.98 5.96
C GLU A 74 -7.94 -7.31 6.11
N LYS A 75 -6.68 -7.24 6.55
CA LYS A 75 -5.83 -8.39 6.75
C LYS A 75 -5.18 -8.35 8.11
N GLU A 76 -5.00 -9.54 8.65
CA GLU A 76 -4.24 -9.76 9.87
C GLU A 76 -2.76 -9.83 9.50
N GLY A 77 -1.97 -8.93 10.07
CA GLY A 77 -0.56 -8.77 9.78
C GLY A 77 -0.24 -7.93 8.54
N PHE A 78 0.83 -7.16 8.63
CA PHE A 78 1.31 -6.30 7.53
C PHE A 78 1.82 -7.08 6.32
N TYR A 79 2.52 -8.20 6.53
CA TYR A 79 3.07 -8.99 5.42
C TYR A 79 1.97 -9.61 4.56
N THR A 80 0.94 -10.20 5.18
CA THR A 80 -0.25 -10.72 4.50
C THR A 80 -0.95 -9.63 3.69
N ALA A 81 -1.08 -8.44 4.29
CA ALA A 81 -1.66 -7.27 3.65
C ALA A 81 -0.86 -6.83 2.42
N LEU A 82 0.48 -6.82 2.54
CA LEU A 82 1.40 -6.46 1.47
C LEU A 82 1.35 -7.46 0.31
N ASP A 83 1.34 -8.77 0.58
CA ASP A 83 1.27 -9.79 -0.46
C ASP A 83 -0.03 -9.70 -1.27
N VAL A 84 -1.16 -9.50 -0.59
CA VAL A 84 -2.45 -9.28 -1.26
C VAL A 84 -2.42 -8.01 -2.10
N GLY A 85 -1.85 -6.93 -1.56
CA GLY A 85 -1.64 -5.68 -2.29
C GLY A 85 -0.80 -5.89 -3.55
N CYS A 86 0.31 -6.63 -3.46
CA CYS A 86 1.19 -6.92 -4.59
C CYS A 86 0.44 -7.63 -5.71
N VAL A 87 -0.28 -8.70 -5.38
CA VAL A 87 -1.07 -9.47 -6.36
C VAL A 87 -2.16 -8.61 -7.00
N TRP A 88 -2.81 -7.75 -6.22
CA TRP A 88 -3.83 -6.84 -6.75
C TRP A 88 -3.25 -5.83 -7.72
N LEU A 89 -2.12 -5.20 -7.37
CA LEU A 89 -1.45 -4.23 -8.22
C LEU A 89 -0.97 -4.88 -9.52
N GLU A 90 -0.32 -6.03 -9.44
CA GLU A 90 0.15 -6.77 -10.62
C GLU A 90 -1.00 -7.15 -11.55
N ARG A 91 -2.11 -7.66 -11.01
CA ARG A 91 -3.28 -8.01 -11.83
C ARG A 91 -3.96 -6.79 -12.45
N ALA A 92 -4.04 -5.69 -11.70
CA ALA A 92 -4.65 -4.45 -12.20
C ALA A 92 -3.83 -3.84 -13.34
N LEU A 93 -2.49 -3.83 -13.23
CA LEU A 93 -1.61 -3.28 -14.25
C LEU A 93 -1.35 -4.23 -15.44
N ASN A 94 -1.54 -5.54 -15.24
CA ASN A 94 -1.41 -6.54 -16.30
C ASN A 94 -2.75 -6.90 -16.96
N THR A 95 -3.84 -6.20 -16.60
CA THR A 95 -5.10 -6.26 -17.36
C THR A 95 -4.88 -5.46 -18.66
N LYS A 96 -4.42 -6.15 -19.70
CA LYS A 96 -4.46 -5.72 -21.09
C LYS A 96 -5.61 -6.40 -21.81
#